data_AF-A0A2P5LRS2-F1
#
_entry.id   AF-A0A2P5LRS2-F1
#
_cell.length_a   1.000
_cell.length_b   1.000
_cell.length_c   1.000
_cell.angle_alpha   90.00
_cell.angle_beta   90.00
_cell.angle_gamma   90.00
#
_symmetry.space_group_name_H-M   'P 1'
#
loop_
_entity.id
_entity.type
_entity.pdbx_description
1 polymer ?
#
loop_
_entity_poly.entity_id
_entity_poly.type
_entity_poly.pdbx_seq_one_letter_code
_entity_poly.pdbx_strand_id
1 'polypeptide(L)'
;MWTFWMSSLIVANRLPRLAQEAHRLALGRLPPGRFESERMVTEKVLALQSGVVAASLESTVIGIEMATRMAFGDLPSASSVAAAAPMRIAKAAAQPTNRAMAANARRFSGR
;
A
#
# COMPACT_ATOMS: atom_id res chain seq x y z
N MET A 1 -0.21 11.42 -0.83
CA MET A 1 1.04 12.23 -0.85
C MET A 1 2.07 11.74 0.18
N TRP A 2 1.68 11.44 1.43
CA TRP A 2 2.57 10.88 2.47
C TRP A 2 3.27 9.56 2.08
N THR A 3 2.56 8.67 1.37
CA THR A 3 3.08 7.37 0.90
C THR A 3 4.21 7.48 -0.14
N PHE A 4 4.22 8.52 -0.99
CA PHE A 4 5.26 8.72 -2.00
C PHE A 4 6.61 9.06 -1.34
N TRP A 5 6.61 9.99 -0.37
CA TRP A 5 7.81 10.39 0.35
C TRP A 5 8.37 9.28 1.26
N MET A 6 7.48 8.48 1.87
CA MET A 6 7.91 7.30 2.65
C MET A 6 8.61 6.25 1.79
N SER A 7 8.24 6.11 0.50
CA SER A 7 8.88 5.12 -0.38
C SER A 7 10.38 5.39 -0.57
N SER A 8 10.76 6.66 -0.76
CA SER A 8 12.16 7.07 -0.88
C SER A 8 12.94 6.87 0.42
N LEU A 9 12.33 7.14 1.58
CA LEU A 9 12.92 6.90 2.91
C LEU A 9 13.13 5.40 3.20
N ILE A 10 12.17 4.56 2.82
CA ILE A 10 12.29 3.10 2.97
C ILE A 10 13.41 2.55 2.07
N VAL A 11 13.51 3.05 0.82
CA VAL A 11 14.60 2.69 -0.08
C VAL A 11 15.94 3.16 0.48
N ALA A 12 16.03 4.41 0.94
CA ALA A 12 17.25 4.97 1.52
C ALA A 12 17.77 4.16 2.71
N ASN A 13 16.88 3.74 3.62
CA ASN A 13 17.26 2.90 4.77
C ASN A 13 17.72 1.48 4.37
N ARG A 14 17.39 1.00 3.17
CA ARG A 14 17.79 -0.32 2.67
C ARG A 14 18.97 -0.30 1.70
N LEU A 15 19.35 0.88 1.19
CA LEU A 15 20.50 1.07 0.29
C LEU A 15 21.79 0.42 0.81
N PRO A 16 22.16 0.52 2.11
CA PRO A 16 23.40 -0.10 2.60
C PRO A 16 23.39 -1.63 2.46
N ARG A 17 22.25 -2.28 2.70
CA ARG A 17 22.11 -3.74 2.54
C ARG A 17 22.13 -4.14 1.07
N LEU A 18 21.45 -3.39 0.21
CA LEU A 18 21.48 -3.61 -1.24
C LEU A 18 22.90 -3.44 -1.81
N ALA A 19 23.65 -2.45 -1.33
CA ALA A 19 25.04 -2.23 -1.73
C ALA A 19 25.95 -3.40 -1.28
N GLN A 20 25.75 -3.92 -0.07
CA GLN A 20 26.46 -5.11 0.40
C GLN A 20 26.11 -6.36 -0.41
N GLU A 21 24.85 -6.55 -0.79
CA GLU A 21 24.43 -7.66 -1.67
C GLU A 21 25.05 -7.54 -3.06
N ALA A 22 25.00 -6.36 -3.68
CA ALA A 22 25.60 -6.11 -4.98
C ALA A 22 27.12 -6.35 -4.97
N HIS A 23 27.80 -5.91 -3.91
CA HIS A 23 29.24 -6.15 -3.75
C HIS A 23 29.56 -7.65 -3.59
N ARG A 24 28.79 -8.39 -2.79
CA ARG A 24 28.97 -9.84 -2.61
C ARG A 24 28.71 -10.61 -3.90
N LEU A 25 27.67 -10.25 -4.64
CA LEU A 25 27.37 -10.81 -5.96
C LEU A 25 28.50 -10.56 -6.96
N ALA A 26 29.05 -9.34 -7.00
CA ALA A 26 30.19 -9.01 -7.86
C ALA A 26 31.45 -9.82 -7.52
N LEU A 27 31.61 -10.24 -6.25
CA LEU A 27 32.69 -11.10 -5.78
C LEU A 27 32.39 -12.61 -5.94
N GLY A 28 31.28 -12.98 -6.59
CA GLY A 28 30.86 -14.38 -6.77
C GLY A 28 30.41 -15.07 -5.48
N ARG A 29 30.20 -14.31 -4.40
CA ARG A 29 29.76 -14.84 -3.09
C ARG A 29 28.26 -14.65 -2.95
N LEU A 30 27.50 -15.68 -3.30
CA LEU A 30 26.05 -15.67 -3.08
C LEU A 30 25.77 -15.67 -1.57
N PRO A 31 24.99 -14.70 -1.05
CA PRO A 31 24.57 -14.74 0.34
C PRO A 31 23.68 -15.97 0.58
N PRO A 32 23.82 -16.68 1.71
CA PRO A 32 22.93 -17.78 2.05
C PRO A 32 21.53 -17.21 2.38
N GLY A 33 20.52 -17.59 1.60
CA GLY A 33 19.12 -17.22 1.81
C GLY A 33 18.54 -16.28 0.74
N ARG A 34 17.40 -15.66 1.06
CA ARG A 34 16.70 -14.72 0.16
C ARG A 34 17.39 -13.37 0.12
N PHE A 35 17.52 -12.80 -1.07
CA PHE A 35 18.04 -11.44 -1.26
C PHE A 35 17.08 -10.40 -0.68
N GLU A 36 17.61 -9.35 -0.08
CA GLU A 36 16.86 -8.19 0.39
C GLU A 36 16.16 -7.50 -0.78
N SER A 37 16.77 -7.52 -1.98
CA SER A 37 16.12 -7.06 -3.22
C SER A 37 14.84 -7.85 -3.54
N GLU A 38 14.88 -9.19 -3.52
CA GLU A 38 13.72 -10.07 -3.71
C GLU A 38 12.65 -9.82 -2.65
N ARG A 39 13.08 -9.65 -1.39
CA ARG A 39 12.20 -9.33 -0.27
C ARG A 39 11.52 -7.97 -0.46
N MET A 40 12.24 -6.95 -0.92
CA MET A 40 11.66 -5.64 -1.21
C MET A 40 10.63 -5.71 -2.35
N VAL A 41 10.90 -6.47 -3.41
CA VAL A 41 9.94 -6.68 -4.51
C VAL A 41 8.69 -7.38 -3.98
N THR A 42 8.85 -8.44 -3.18
CA THR A 42 7.73 -9.16 -2.58
C THR A 42 6.88 -8.23 -1.70
N GLU A 43 7.52 -7.42 -0.85
CA GLU A 43 6.83 -6.44 -0.01
C GLU A 43 6.06 -5.39 -0.84
N LYS A 44 6.60 -4.96 -2.00
CA LYS A 44 5.90 -4.05 -2.92
C LYS A 44 4.70 -4.70 -3.61
N VAL A 45 4.83 -5.95 -4.06
CA VAL A 45 3.73 -6.71 -4.68
C VAL A 45 2.61 -6.93 -3.67
N LEU A 46 2.95 -7.32 -2.44
CA LEU A 46 1.98 -7.47 -1.36
C LEU A 46 1.30 -6.14 -1.03
N ALA A 47 2.05 -5.04 -0.98
CA ALA A 47 1.49 -3.71 -0.77
C ALA A 47 0.47 -3.33 -1.86
N LEU A 48 0.83 -3.54 -3.13
CA LEU A 48 -0.05 -3.29 -4.26
C LEU A 48 -1.34 -4.12 -4.17
N GLN A 49 -1.21 -5.44 -3.97
CA GLN A 49 -2.38 -6.32 -3.83
C GLN A 49 -3.27 -5.90 -2.67
N SER A 50 -2.66 -5.57 -1.53
CA SER A 50 -3.37 -5.14 -0.31
C SER A 50 -4.16 -3.83 -0.53
N GLY A 51 -3.57 -2.89 -1.27
CA GLY A 51 -4.20 -1.62 -1.63
C GLY A 51 -5.33 -1.81 -2.66
N VAL A 52 -5.15 -2.69 -3.65
CA VAL A 52 -6.19 -3.03 -4.63
C VAL A 52 -7.40 -3.67 -3.94
N VAL A 53 -7.18 -4.63 -3.03
CA VAL A 53 -8.27 -5.26 -2.29
C VAL A 53 -9.02 -4.24 -1.42
N ALA A 54 -8.30 -3.38 -0.70
CA ALA A 54 -8.91 -2.33 0.12
C ALA A 54 -9.72 -1.33 -0.73
N ALA A 55 -9.18 -0.92 -1.89
CA ALA A 55 -9.88 -0.04 -2.84
C ALA A 55 -11.17 -0.68 -3.37
N SER A 56 -11.13 -1.96 -3.73
CA SER A 56 -12.29 -2.70 -4.23
C SER A 56 -13.38 -2.87 -3.17
N LEU A 57 -13.00 -3.14 -1.91
CA LEU A 57 -13.94 -3.19 -0.80
C LEU A 57 -14.62 -1.84 -0.57
N GLU A 58 -13.84 -0.76 -0.53
CA GLU A 58 -14.38 0.59 -0.35
C GLU A 58 -15.30 1.00 -1.52
N SER A 59 -14.94 0.65 -2.76
CA SER A 59 -15.78 0.86 -3.94
C SER A 59 -17.12 0.13 -3.82
N THR A 60 -17.11 -1.10 -3.29
CA THR A 60 -18.34 -1.88 -3.06
C THR A 60 -19.21 -1.23 -2.00
N VAL A 61 -18.62 -0.76 -0.89
CA VAL A 61 -19.34 -0.04 0.17
C VAL A 61 -20.00 1.22 -0.37
N ILE A 62 -19.26 2.02 -1.16
CA ILE A 62 -19.78 3.22 -1.82
C ILE A 62 -20.94 2.87 -2.77
N GLY A 63 -20.81 1.80 -3.54
CA GLY A 63 -21.87 1.33 -4.44
C GLY A 63 -23.16 0.99 -3.71
N ILE A 64 -23.06 0.28 -2.58
CA ILE A 64 -24.22 -0.04 -1.72
C ILE A 64 -24.82 1.23 -1.11
N GLU A 65 -23.99 2.15 -0.64
CA GLU A 65 -24.42 3.44 -0.05
C GLU A 65 -25.14 4.33 -1.08
N MET A 66 -24.66 4.37 -2.32
CA MET A 66 -25.35 5.07 -3.41
C MET A 66 -26.68 4.39 -3.76
N ALA A 67 -26.69 3.07 -3.94
CA ALA A 67 -27.89 2.32 -4.31
C ALA A 67 -29.00 2.46 -3.26
N THR A 68 -28.63 2.39 -1.97
CA THR A 68 -29.58 2.60 -0.87
C THR A 68 -30.14 4.01 -0.86
N ARG A 69 -29.30 5.05 -0.97
CA ARG A 69 -29.79 6.45 -1.00
C ARG A 69 -30.69 6.73 -2.19
N MET A 70 -30.36 6.20 -3.36
CA MET A 70 -31.20 6.32 -4.56
C MET A 70 -32.53 5.59 -4.38
N ALA A 71 -32.54 4.40 -3.76
CA ALA A 71 -33.76 3.66 -3.48
C ALA A 71 -34.71 4.39 -2.51
N PHE A 72 -34.16 5.18 -1.58
CA PHE A 72 -34.93 6.03 -0.67
C PHE A 72 -35.27 7.43 -1.24
N GLY A 73 -34.92 7.72 -2.49
CA GLY A 73 -35.20 9.01 -3.13
C GLY A 73 -34.31 10.17 -2.67
N ASP A 74 -33.24 9.90 -1.92
CA ASP A 74 -32.30 10.90 -1.41
C ASP A 74 -31.16 11.16 -2.42
N LEU A 75 -31.53 11.80 -3.53
CA LEU A 75 -30.62 12.17 -4.62
C LEU A 75 -29.49 13.13 -4.19
N PRO A 76 -29.72 14.17 -3.37
CA PRO A 76 -28.65 15.04 -2.88
C PRO A 76 -27.59 14.25 -2.12
N SER A 77 -27.98 13.34 -1.21
CA SER A 77 -27.02 12.54 -0.47
C SER A 77 -26.29 11.51 -1.34
N ALA A 78 -26.92 10.95 -2.37
CA ALA A 78 -26.24 10.09 -3.34
C ALA A 78 -25.15 10.84 -4.13
N SER A 79 -25.44 12.08 -4.53
CA SER A 79 -24.48 12.93 -5.25
C SER A 79 -23.25 13.30 -4.41
N SER A 80 -23.45 13.54 -3.11
CA SER A 80 -22.35 13.83 -2.17
C SER A 80 -21.43 12.62 -1.97
N VAL A 81 -21.97 11.39 -1.97
CA VAL A 81 -21.20 10.14 -1.86
C VAL A 81 -20.37 9.94 -3.12
N ALA A 82 -20.95 10.17 -4.30
CA ALA A 82 -20.22 10.08 -5.56
C ALA A 82 -19.04 11.07 -5.62
N ALA A 83 -19.23 12.31 -5.15
CA ALA A 83 -18.18 13.32 -5.08
C ALA A 83 -17.04 12.93 -4.10
N ALA A 84 -17.36 12.26 -2.99
CA ALA A 84 -16.37 11.81 -2.00
C ALA A 84 -15.69 10.48 -2.38
N ALA A 85 -16.24 9.72 -3.33
CA ALA A 85 -15.81 8.37 -3.66
C ALA A 85 -14.33 8.25 -4.04
N PRO A 86 -13.77 9.11 -4.93
CA PRO A 86 -12.36 9.00 -5.32
C PRO A 86 -11.40 9.14 -4.14
N MET A 87 -11.67 10.09 -3.23
CA MET A 87 -10.84 10.33 -2.06
C MET A 87 -10.92 9.16 -1.07
N ARG A 88 -12.12 8.60 -0.85
CA ARG A 88 -12.32 7.44 0.01
C ARG A 88 -11.57 6.21 -0.52
N ILE A 89 -11.68 5.92 -1.81
CA ILE A 89 -10.98 4.81 -2.46
C ILE A 89 -9.47 5.00 -2.37
N ALA A 90 -8.96 6.21 -2.66
CA ALA A 90 -7.54 6.51 -2.54
C ALA A 90 -7.03 6.36 -1.09
N LYS A 91 -7.84 6.75 -0.10
CA LYS A 91 -7.51 6.58 1.32
C LYS A 91 -7.50 5.10 1.73
N ALA A 92 -8.47 4.31 1.25
CA ALA A 92 -8.51 2.87 1.50
C ALA A 92 -7.30 2.15 0.88
N ALA A 93 -6.95 2.49 -0.36
CA ALA A 93 -5.79 1.94 -1.06
C ALA A 93 -4.45 2.28 -0.38
N ALA A 94 -4.38 3.40 0.34
CA ALA A 94 -3.18 3.84 1.03
C ALA A 94 -2.97 3.17 2.40
N GLN A 95 -3.94 2.40 2.91
CA GLN A 95 -3.82 1.73 4.21
C GLN A 95 -3.16 0.36 4.08
N PRO A 96 -2.16 0.03 4.93
CA PRO A 96 -1.57 -1.30 4.96
C PRO A 96 -2.56 -2.29 5.60
N THR A 97 -3.23 -3.11 4.80
CA THR A 97 -4.16 -4.15 5.28
C THR A 97 -3.45 -5.43 5.75
N ASN A 98 -2.19 -5.65 5.34
CA ASN A 98 -1.41 -6.81 5.75
C ASN A 98 -0.63 -6.56 7.06
N ARG A 99 -0.75 -7.47 8.05
CA ARG A 99 -0.04 -7.39 9.35
C ARG A 99 1.48 -7.25 9.20
N ALA A 100 2.09 -7.97 8.24
CA ALA A 100 3.53 -7.89 7.99
C ALA A 100 3.93 -6.50 7.47
N MET A 101 3.10 -5.92 6.62
CA MET A 101 3.30 -4.59 6.05
C MET A 101 3.06 -3.49 7.09
N ALA A 102 2.06 -3.66 7.97
CA ALA A 102 1.82 -2.77 9.10
C ALA A 102 2.97 -2.81 10.11
N ALA A 103 3.54 -3.99 10.40
CA ALA A 103 4.71 -4.12 11.26
C ALA A 103 5.96 -3.46 10.65
N ASN A 104 6.18 -3.61 9.34
CA ASN A 104 7.24 -2.91 8.63
C ASN A 104 7.01 -1.39 8.62
N ALA A 105 5.78 -0.94 8.36
CA ALA A 105 5.43 0.49 8.38
C ALA A 105 5.73 1.11 9.76
N ARG A 106 5.37 0.43 10.86
CA ARG A 106 5.70 0.87 12.23
C ARG A 106 7.21 0.97 12.46
N ARG A 107 7.98 -0.06 12.03
CA ARG A 107 9.45 -0.04 12.12
C ARG A 107 10.09 1.16 11.43
N PHE A 108 9.52 1.61 10.31
CA PHE A 108 10.03 2.76 9.56
C PHE A 108 9.39 4.09 9.94
N SER A 109 8.21 4.10 10.59
CA SER A 109 7.56 5.34 11.03
C SER A 109 8.01 5.83 12.40
N GLY A 110 8.85 5.07 13.12
CA GLY A 110 9.42 5.49 14.42
C GLY A 110 8.38 5.72 15.52
N ARG A 111 7.18 5.14 15.37
CA ARG A 111 6.09 5.16 16.35
C ARG A 111 5.66 3.75 16.67
#